data_AF-A0A0R3X5E0-F1
#
_entry.id   AF-A0A0R3X5E0-F1
#
_cell.length_a   1.000
_cell.length_b   1.000
_cell.length_c   1.000
_cell.angle_alpha   90.00
_cell.angle_beta   90.00
_cell.angle_gamma   90.00
#
_symmetry.space_group_name_H-M   'P 1'
#
loop_
_entity.id
_entity.type
_entity.pdbx_description
1 polymer ?
#
loop_
_entity_poly.entity_id
_entity_poly.type
_entity_poly.pdbx_seq_one_letter_code
_entity_poly.pdbx_strand_id
1 'polypeptide(L)'
;MDANRVDIQFRKHIGNAKKDVDYEGFVSFIEGALSEAYASAHKISKEEAIKQIKEKIAKGNPNLNNATQVAKNEDVDRLTDVAHYTGAHKERFDAETGKGKGIAGREELAENTGYVQGYKNKNTYDDKHK
;
A
#
# COMPACT_ATOMS: atom_id res chain seq x y z
N MET A 1 12.40 3.96 -25.90
CA MET A 1 11.27 3.67 -25.01
C MET A 1 11.68 4.13 -23.62
N ASP A 2 11.05 5.16 -23.08
CA ASP A 2 11.29 5.74 -21.77
C ASP A 2 10.28 5.23 -20.73
N ALA A 3 10.61 5.32 -19.45
CA ALA A 3 9.77 4.81 -18.36
C ALA A 3 8.38 5.45 -18.35
N ASN A 4 8.28 6.77 -18.56
CA ASN A 4 7.01 7.49 -18.58
C ASN A 4 6.09 6.99 -19.69
N ARG A 5 6.64 6.62 -20.86
CA ARG A 5 5.83 6.06 -21.95
C ARG A 5 5.23 4.71 -21.59
N VAL A 6 5.97 3.86 -20.87
CA VAL A 6 5.45 2.56 -20.40
C VAL A 6 4.28 2.78 -19.44
N ASP A 7 4.44 3.67 -18.46
CA ASP A 7 3.39 3.97 -17.48
C ASP A 7 2.12 4.56 -18.13
N ILE A 8 2.30 5.45 -19.12
CA ILE A 8 1.17 6.01 -19.87
C ILE A 8 0.41 4.91 -20.62
N GLN A 9 1.13 3.98 -21.28
CA GLN A 9 0.47 2.88 -21.99
C GLN A 9 -0.22 1.92 -21.02
N PHE A 10 0.42 1.61 -19.89
CA PHE A 10 -0.15 0.75 -18.88
C PHE A 10 -1.43 1.35 -18.28
N ARG A 11 -1.40 2.64 -17.92
CA ARG A 11 -2.56 3.36 -17.41
C ARG A 11 -3.70 3.42 -18.41
N LYS A 12 -3.39 3.60 -19.70
CA LYS A 12 -4.39 3.55 -20.79
C LYS A 12 -5.02 2.16 -20.93
N HIS A 13 -4.24 1.09 -20.76
CA HIS A 13 -4.70 -0.29 -20.87
C HIS A 13 -5.63 -0.70 -19.72
N ILE A 14 -5.28 -0.37 -18.48
CA ILE A 14 -6.08 -0.77 -17.30
C ILE A 14 -7.20 0.23 -16.94
N GLY A 15 -7.14 1.44 -17.48
CA GLY A 15 -8.08 2.52 -17.17
C GLY A 15 -7.85 3.17 -15.80
N ASN A 16 -8.80 4.02 -15.37
CA ASN A 16 -8.61 4.85 -14.18
C ASN A 16 -8.98 4.20 -12.84
N ALA A 17 -9.85 3.19 -12.87
CA ALA A 17 -10.41 2.58 -11.68
C ALA A 17 -9.47 1.53 -11.05
N LYS A 18 -8.81 0.71 -11.88
CA LYS A 18 -7.91 -0.35 -11.43
C LYS A 18 -6.49 0.19 -11.21
N LYS A 19 -5.76 -0.40 -10.27
CA LYS A 19 -4.36 -0.04 -9.96
C LYS A 19 -3.37 -1.13 -10.35
N ASP A 20 -3.88 -2.31 -10.65
CA ASP A 20 -3.19 -3.57 -10.87
C ASP A 20 -3.88 -4.36 -11.98
N VAL A 21 -3.22 -5.42 -12.42
CA VAL A 21 -3.65 -6.28 -13.52
C VAL A 21 -3.36 -7.75 -13.19
N ASP A 22 -4.23 -8.63 -13.66
CA ASP A 22 -4.01 -10.08 -13.62
C ASP A 22 -3.06 -10.53 -14.74
N TYR A 23 -2.74 -11.83 -14.76
CA TYR A 23 -1.82 -12.37 -15.76
C TYR A 23 -2.34 -12.22 -17.20
N GLU A 24 -3.63 -12.47 -17.43
CA GLU A 24 -4.24 -12.33 -18.76
C GLU A 24 -4.24 -10.87 -19.23
N GLY A 25 -4.57 -9.94 -18.33
CA GLY A 25 -4.48 -8.51 -18.59
C GLY A 25 -3.05 -8.05 -18.84
N PHE A 26 -2.06 -8.65 -18.18
CA PHE A 26 -0.65 -8.37 -18.42
C PHE A 26 -0.17 -8.87 -19.79
N VAL A 27 -0.57 -10.08 -20.19
CA VAL A 27 -0.25 -10.63 -21.52
C VAL A 27 -0.88 -9.76 -22.62
N SER A 28 -2.15 -9.39 -22.47
CA SER A 28 -2.82 -8.49 -23.42
C SER A 28 -2.17 -7.10 -23.48
N PHE A 29 -1.65 -6.59 -22.37
CA PHE A 29 -0.89 -5.34 -22.34
C PHE A 29 0.40 -5.44 -23.16
N ILE A 30 1.16 -6.53 -22.99
CA ILE A 30 2.40 -6.78 -23.73
C ILE A 30 2.12 -6.88 -25.22
N GLU A 31 1.12 -7.66 -25.62
CA GLU A 31 0.79 -7.93 -27.02
C GLU A 31 0.11 -6.73 -27.70
N GLY A 32 -0.59 -5.89 -26.95
CA GLY A 32 -1.26 -4.69 -27.42
C GLY A 32 -0.43 -3.41 -27.26
N ALA A 33 -0.80 -2.61 -26.27
CA ALA A 33 -0.32 -1.23 -26.12
C ALA A 33 1.21 -1.10 -25.96
N LEU A 34 1.84 -2.06 -25.29
CA LEU A 34 3.29 -2.04 -25.08
C LEU A 34 4.06 -2.37 -26.37
N SER A 35 3.64 -3.40 -27.11
CA SER A 35 4.29 -3.79 -28.36
C SER A 35 4.18 -2.71 -29.44
N GLU A 36 3.04 -2.03 -29.54
CA GLU A 36 2.84 -0.93 -30.48
C GLU A 36 3.76 0.25 -30.19
N ALA A 37 3.83 0.64 -28.92
CA ALA A 37 4.69 1.73 -28.50
C ALA A 37 6.19 1.36 -28.62
N TYR A 38 6.55 0.08 -28.42
CA TYR A 38 7.91 -0.42 -28.60
C TYR A 38 8.29 -0.49 -30.09
N ALA A 39 7.41 -1.02 -30.94
CA ALA A 39 7.57 -1.04 -32.39
C ALA A 39 7.78 0.37 -32.95
N SER A 40 6.98 1.34 -32.49
CA SER A 40 7.12 2.76 -32.87
C SER A 40 8.48 3.33 -32.47
N ALA A 41 8.97 3.01 -31.27
CA ALA A 41 10.23 3.52 -30.76
C ALA A 41 11.47 2.90 -31.43
N HIS A 42 11.38 1.61 -31.78
CA HIS A 42 12.50 0.85 -32.36
C HIS A 42 12.42 0.70 -33.88
N LYS A 43 11.35 1.19 -34.51
CA LYS A 43 11.08 1.10 -35.96
C LYS A 43 11.12 -0.35 -36.48
N ILE A 44 10.52 -1.26 -35.72
CA ILE A 44 10.40 -2.68 -36.04
C ILE A 44 8.93 -3.08 -36.22
N SER A 45 8.67 -4.28 -36.75
CA SER A 45 7.30 -4.78 -36.85
C SER A 45 6.71 -5.10 -35.47
N LYS A 46 5.37 -5.10 -35.37
CA LYS A 46 4.66 -5.43 -34.13
C LYS A 46 4.97 -6.86 -33.66
N GLU A 47 5.06 -7.81 -34.58
CA GLU A 47 5.36 -9.21 -34.27
C GLU A 47 6.77 -9.39 -33.70
N GLU A 48 7.77 -8.72 -34.29
CA GLU A 48 9.14 -8.72 -33.78
C GLU A 48 9.23 -8.03 -32.42
N ALA A 49 8.48 -6.95 -32.21
CA ALA A 49 8.38 -6.27 -30.93
C ALA A 49 7.85 -7.20 -29.82
N ILE A 50 6.77 -7.93 -30.09
CA ILE A 50 6.19 -8.89 -29.14
C ILE A 50 7.23 -9.94 -28.76
N LYS A 51 7.92 -10.53 -29.75
CA LYS A 51 8.95 -11.55 -29.51
C LYS A 51 10.08 -11.01 -28.64
N GLN A 52 10.63 -9.83 -28.98
CA GLN A 52 11.73 -9.22 -28.23
C GLN A 52 11.33 -8.87 -26.80
N ILE A 53 10.12 -8.33 -26.58
CA ILE A 53 9.65 -7.96 -25.24
C ILE A 53 9.50 -9.21 -24.37
N LYS A 54 8.85 -10.27 -24.88
CA LYS A 54 8.69 -11.54 -24.16
C LYS A 54 10.05 -12.16 -23.81
N GLU A 55 11.00 -12.14 -24.73
CA GLU A 55 12.35 -12.65 -24.50
C GLU A 55 13.09 -11.84 -23.42
N LYS A 56 12.98 -10.51 -23.44
CA LYS A 56 13.58 -9.65 -22.41
C LYS A 56 12.97 -9.86 -21.03
N ILE A 57 11.66 -10.05 -20.95
CA ILE A 57 10.97 -10.33 -19.68
C ILE A 57 11.39 -11.70 -19.15
N ALA A 58 11.45 -12.73 -20.01
CA ALA A 58 11.87 -14.07 -19.60
C ALA A 58 13.32 -14.14 -19.11
N LYS A 59 14.22 -13.32 -19.68
CA LYS A 59 15.62 -13.21 -19.23
C LYS A 59 15.78 -12.28 -18.01
N GLY A 60 14.81 -11.42 -17.75
CA GLY A 60 14.84 -10.44 -16.67
C GLY A 60 14.36 -11.04 -15.36
N ASN A 61 14.96 -10.60 -14.26
CA ASN A 61 14.43 -10.82 -12.92
C ASN A 61 13.89 -9.49 -12.37
N PRO A 62 12.76 -9.49 -11.62
CA PRO A 62 12.28 -8.28 -10.98
C PRO A 62 13.33 -7.81 -9.97
N ASN A 63 14.02 -6.72 -10.29
CA ASN A 63 14.98 -6.09 -9.41
C ASN A 63 14.58 -4.64 -9.17
N LEU A 64 14.68 -4.22 -7.92
CA LEU A 64 14.39 -2.85 -7.53
C LEU A 64 15.59 -1.98 -7.90
N ASN A 65 15.44 -1.12 -8.90
CA ASN A 65 16.47 -0.13 -9.22
C ASN A 65 16.52 0.93 -8.10
N ASN A 66 17.62 0.99 -7.36
CA ASN A 66 17.88 1.99 -6.31
C ASN A 66 16.82 2.07 -5.18
N ALA A 67 16.04 1.01 -4.94
CA ALA A 67 15.23 0.99 -3.72
C ALA A 67 16.16 0.77 -2.53
N THR A 68 15.96 1.54 -1.47
CA THR A 68 16.59 1.28 -0.17
C THR A 68 16.14 -0.12 0.25
N GLN A 69 17.07 -1.07 0.27
CA GLN A 69 16.84 -2.38 0.87
C GLN A 69 16.30 -2.14 2.28
N VAL A 70 15.08 -2.60 2.58
CA VAL A 70 14.60 -2.61 3.95
C VAL A 70 15.56 -3.52 4.71
N ALA A 71 16.34 -2.96 5.62
CA ALA A 71 17.25 -3.73 6.45
C ALA A 71 16.40 -4.66 7.34
N LYS A 72 16.19 -5.89 6.89
CA LYS A 72 15.61 -6.98 7.69
C LYS A 72 16.68 -7.52 8.62
N ASN A 73 17.11 -6.69 9.56
CA ASN A 73 18.02 -7.09 10.61
C ASN A 73 17.18 -7.36 11.86
N GLU A 74 17.30 -8.55 12.44
CA GLU A 74 16.59 -8.92 13.66
C GLU A 74 16.82 -7.90 14.80
N ASP A 75 18.00 -7.27 14.83
CA ASP A 75 18.31 -6.21 15.78
C ASP A 75 17.47 -4.94 15.58
N VAL A 76 17.15 -4.60 14.34
CA VAL A 76 16.29 -3.45 14.02
C VAL A 76 14.84 -3.77 14.40
N ASP A 77 14.38 -5.00 14.14
CA ASP A 77 13.04 -5.44 14.56
C ASP A 77 12.91 -5.40 16.08
N ARG A 78 13.91 -5.90 16.82
CA ARG A 78 13.95 -5.79 18.29
C ARG A 78 13.99 -4.35 18.80
N LEU A 79 14.70 -3.45 18.11
CA LEU A 79 14.81 -2.05 18.52
C LEU A 79 13.54 -1.25 18.23
N THR A 80 12.72 -1.69 17.29
CA THR A 80 11.51 -0.99 16.80
C THR A 80 10.19 -1.64 17.21
N ASP A 81 10.24 -2.75 17.94
CA ASP A 81 9.05 -3.43 18.43
C ASP A 81 8.39 -2.68 19.60
N VAL A 82 7.24 -2.08 19.29
CA VAL A 82 6.42 -1.35 20.26
C VAL A 82 5.70 -2.26 21.26
N ALA A 83 5.58 -3.57 20.99
CA ALA A 83 4.87 -4.51 21.88
C ALA A 83 5.58 -4.66 23.23
N HIS A 84 6.89 -4.42 23.25
CA HIS A 84 7.72 -4.47 24.45
C HIS A 84 7.73 -3.16 25.25
N TYR A 85 7.06 -2.09 24.78
CA TYR A 85 6.95 -0.85 25.55
C TYR A 85 6.06 -1.02 26.78
N THR A 86 6.54 -0.52 27.91
CA THR A 86 5.85 -0.57 29.20
C THR A 86 5.52 0.81 29.75
N GLY A 87 4.58 0.88 30.70
CA GLY A 87 4.21 2.13 31.37
C GLY A 87 3.69 3.20 30.40
N ALA A 88 4.03 4.47 30.64
CA ALA A 88 3.54 5.60 29.86
C ALA A 88 3.90 5.55 28.36
N HIS A 89 4.96 4.83 27.98
CA HIS A 89 5.34 4.70 26.57
C HIS A 89 4.41 3.76 25.79
N LYS A 90 3.79 2.78 26.47
CA LYS A 90 2.82 1.85 25.86
C LYS A 90 1.60 2.58 25.32
N GLU A 91 1.13 3.59 26.05
CA GLU A 91 -0.06 4.36 25.66
C GLU A 91 0.18 5.22 24.42
N ARG A 92 1.44 5.52 24.07
CA ARG A 92 1.79 6.40 22.96
C ARG A 92 1.73 5.72 21.59
N PHE A 93 1.74 4.39 21.53
CA PHE A 93 1.80 3.62 20.28
C PHE A 93 0.73 2.54 20.24
N ASP A 94 0.28 2.23 19.04
CA ASP A 94 -0.61 1.12 18.76
C ASP A 94 0.21 -0.18 18.66
N ALA A 95 -0.12 -1.16 19.50
CA ALA A 95 0.65 -2.40 19.63
C ALA A 95 0.51 -3.34 18.41
N GLU A 96 -0.56 -3.21 17.62
CA GLU A 96 -0.79 -4.05 16.44
C GLU A 96 -0.15 -3.47 15.19
N THR A 97 -0.13 -2.14 15.07
CA THR A 97 0.31 -1.44 13.86
C THR A 97 1.64 -0.71 14.00
N GLY A 98 2.16 -0.55 15.22
CA GLY A 98 3.39 0.22 15.49
C GLY A 98 3.24 1.74 15.36
N LYS A 99 2.07 2.22 14.97
CA LYS A 99 1.85 3.65 14.69
C LYS A 99 1.64 4.43 15.99
N GLY A 100 2.16 5.65 16.04
CA GLY A 100 1.93 6.54 17.18
C GLY A 100 0.45 6.96 17.26
N LYS A 101 -0.14 6.90 18.46
CA LYS A 101 -1.53 7.31 18.74
C LYS A 101 -1.72 8.83 18.83
N GLY A 102 -0.66 9.61 18.66
CA GLY A 102 -0.72 11.07 18.70
C GLY A 102 -1.13 11.62 20.08
N ILE A 103 -2.06 12.58 20.10
CA ILE A 103 -2.57 13.24 21.32
C ILE A 103 -3.29 12.22 22.21
N ALA A 104 -4.07 11.32 21.63
CA ALA A 104 -4.84 10.30 22.37
C ALA A 104 -3.95 9.34 23.18
N GLY A 105 -2.68 9.20 22.83
CA GLY A 105 -1.71 8.40 23.58
C GLY A 105 -0.85 9.19 24.56
N ARG A 106 -1.05 10.51 24.68
CA ARG A 106 -0.26 11.42 25.53
C ARG A 106 -1.10 12.11 26.60
N GLU A 107 -2.41 12.23 26.37
CA GLU A 107 -3.34 12.85 27.30
C GLU A 107 -4.46 11.88 27.67
N GLU A 108 -4.83 11.87 28.96
CA GLU A 108 -6.02 11.19 29.44
C GLU A 108 -7.25 12.01 29.05
N LEU A 109 -7.85 11.68 27.92
CA LEU A 109 -9.10 12.26 27.47
C LEU A 109 -10.25 11.74 28.34
N ALA A 110 -10.46 12.33 29.50
CA ALA A 110 -11.63 12.07 30.32
C ALA A 110 -12.91 12.57 29.61
N GLU A 111 -13.93 11.73 29.55
CA GLU A 111 -15.25 12.13 29.05
C GLU A 111 -15.90 13.14 30.01
N ASN A 112 -15.69 14.44 29.77
CA ASN A 112 -16.35 15.54 30.48
C ASN A 112 -17.83 15.69 30.05
N THR A 113 -18.59 14.61 30.10
CA THR A 113 -20.02 14.58 29.72
C THR A 113 -20.94 15.22 30.76
N GLY A 114 -20.37 15.79 31.85
CA GLY A 114 -21.12 16.36 32.98
C GLY A 114 -21.91 15.32 33.77
N TYR A 115 -21.72 14.03 33.47
CA TYR A 115 -22.47 12.94 34.07
C TYR A 115 -21.92 12.64 35.48
N VAL A 116 -22.79 12.80 36.49
CA VAL A 116 -22.38 12.78 37.89
C VAL A 116 -21.98 11.36 38.33
N GLN A 117 -20.86 11.27 39.05
CA GLN A 117 -20.40 10.03 39.70
C GLN A 117 -21.53 9.44 40.56
N GLY A 118 -22.10 8.32 40.13
CA GLY A 118 -23.14 7.59 40.86
C GLY A 118 -24.45 7.36 40.09
N TYR A 119 -24.69 8.11 39.01
CA TYR A 119 -25.85 7.83 38.16
C TYR A 119 -25.54 6.63 37.25
N LYS A 120 -26.40 5.60 37.23
CA LYS A 120 -26.15 4.32 36.54
C LYS A 120 -26.95 4.11 35.26
N ASN A 121 -27.78 5.09 34.89
CA ASN A 121 -28.78 4.95 33.83
C ASN A 121 -28.38 5.68 32.53
N LYS A 122 -27.07 5.80 32.23
CA LYS A 122 -26.58 6.53 31.04
C LYS A 122 -27.05 5.76 29.80
N ASN A 123 -27.66 6.45 28.84
CA ASN A 123 -28.18 5.85 27.60
C ASN A 123 -29.29 4.79 27.77
N THR A 124 -29.99 4.75 28.91
CA THR A 124 -31.07 3.75 29.16
C THR A 124 -32.50 4.27 28.92
N TYR A 125 -32.65 5.48 28.35
CA TYR A 125 -33.97 6.10 28.17
C TYR A 125 -34.85 5.33 27.19
N ASP A 126 -34.31 4.98 26.02
CA ASP A 126 -35.02 4.28 24.95
C ASP A 126 -35.39 2.84 25.34
N ASP A 127 -34.61 2.21 26.23
CA ASP A 127 -34.90 0.88 26.76
C ASP A 127 -36.09 0.87 27.73
N LYS A 128 -36.37 2.01 28.39
CA LYS A 128 -37.42 2.14 29.41
C LYS A 128 -38.71 2.78 28.87
N HIS A 129 -38.66 3.42 27.71
CA HIS A 129 -39.79 4.16 27.12
C HIS A 129 -40.17 3.64 25.72
N LYS A 130 -40.17 2.32 25.56
CA LYS A 130 -40.78 1.64 24.40
C LYS A 130 -42.29 1.47 24.57
#